data_AF-A0A524CXP6-F1
#
_entry.id   AF-A0A524CXP6-F1
#
_cell.length_a   1.000
_cell.length_b   1.000
_cell.length_c   1.000
_cell.angle_alpha   90.00
_cell.angle_beta   90.00
_cell.angle_gamma   90.00
#
_symmetry.space_group_name_H-M   'P 1'
#
loop_
_entity.id
_entity.type
_entity.pdbx_description
1 polymer ?
#
loop_
_entity_poly.entity_id
_entity_poly.type
_entity_poly.pdbx_seq_one_letter_code
_entity_poly.pdbx_strand_id
1 'polypeptide(L)'
;MKINREEVDKVSSNSLRSLLKKCYQCARCSGVCQLSKVQKFAPSRIIQRILEGFEEKVLKSGILWDCLMCNSCLQNCPEDINFADIVRVARHKMVHEYQFDPDIYTAHKGLYLTISELMSNSQVQPKRNLEWIPADCNVSNTGSVLYHVGCLPYFQFEFEGLDSIAVSSVQILSKLEADPIVVLENEVCCGHDLYWGHGNMEAFLKLAEQNIQNFKNAGVS
;
A
#
# COMPACT_ATOMS: atom_id res chain seq x y z
N MET A 1 4.65 -14.57 -9.88
CA MET A 1 5.41 -14.18 -8.66
C MET A 1 5.00 -15.13 -7.54
N LYS A 2 5.89 -15.99 -7.03
CA LYS A 2 5.61 -16.76 -5.81
C LYS A 2 6.03 -15.88 -4.64
N ILE A 3 5.07 -15.35 -3.89
CA ILE A 3 5.38 -14.52 -2.73
C ILE A 3 5.67 -15.46 -1.57
N ASN A 4 6.91 -15.44 -1.05
CA ASN A 4 7.34 -16.39 -0.04
C ASN A 4 6.87 -15.94 1.35
N ARG A 5 5.89 -16.65 1.93
CA ARG A 5 5.39 -16.40 3.30
C ARG A 5 6.52 -16.46 4.34
N GLU A 6 7.52 -17.31 4.14
CA GLU A 6 8.67 -17.42 5.06
C GLU A 6 9.52 -16.14 5.08
N GLU A 7 9.61 -15.39 3.98
CA GLU A 7 10.34 -14.12 3.96
C GLU A 7 9.58 -13.02 4.72
N VAL A 8 8.25 -13.05 4.67
CA VAL A 8 7.39 -12.12 5.41
C VAL A 8 7.51 -12.35 6.91
N ASP A 9 7.44 -13.60 7.36
CA ASP A 9 7.58 -13.98 8.78
C ASP A 9 8.99 -13.73 9.31
N LYS A 10 10.02 -13.89 8.46
CA LYS A 10 11.40 -13.58 8.81
C LYS A 10 11.64 -12.07 8.96
N VAL A 11 10.94 -11.26 8.18
CA VAL A 11 11.03 -9.80 8.26
C VAL A 11 10.30 -9.25 9.48
N SER A 12 9.14 -9.82 9.86
CA SER A 12 8.38 -9.42 11.05
C SER A 12 9.05 -9.85 12.37
N SER A 13 9.73 -10.99 12.40
CA SER A 13 10.43 -11.52 13.59
C SER A 13 11.78 -10.86 13.91
N ASN A 14 12.36 -10.13 12.97
CA ASN A 14 13.64 -9.45 13.18
C ASN A 14 13.47 -8.17 14.04
N SER A 15 14.44 -7.90 14.92
CA SER A 15 14.52 -6.57 15.55
C SER A 15 14.78 -5.51 14.47
N LEU A 16 14.14 -4.34 14.57
CA LEU A 16 14.38 -3.25 13.62
C LEU A 16 15.86 -2.84 13.62
N ARG A 17 16.51 -2.96 14.78
CA ARG A 17 17.95 -2.77 14.94
C ARG A 17 18.78 -3.63 13.98
N SER A 18 18.38 -4.86 13.72
CA SER A 18 19.11 -5.75 12.81
C SER A 18 19.12 -5.26 11.36
N LEU A 19 18.01 -4.65 10.91
CA LEU A 19 17.84 -4.07 9.58
C LEU A 19 18.64 -2.78 9.39
N LEU A 20 19.05 -2.14 10.50
CA LEU A 20 19.74 -0.85 10.52
C LEU A 20 21.26 -0.97 10.75
N LYS A 21 21.81 -2.18 10.88
CA LYS A 21 23.22 -2.41 11.27
C LYS A 21 24.26 -1.73 10.37
N LYS A 22 23.95 -1.51 9.10
CA LYS A 22 24.84 -0.83 8.14
C LYS A 22 24.84 0.71 8.31
N CYS A 23 23.89 1.27 9.06
CA CYS A 23 23.76 2.71 9.19
C CYS A 23 24.93 3.31 9.98
N TYR A 24 25.72 4.16 9.33
CA TYR A 24 26.78 4.94 9.96
C TYR A 24 26.36 6.39 10.32
N GLN A 25 25.06 6.66 10.42
CA GLN A 25 24.49 7.93 10.91
C GLN A 25 24.83 9.19 10.09
N CYS A 26 24.97 9.09 8.76
CA CYS A 26 25.23 10.24 7.88
C CYS A 26 24.12 11.30 7.80
N ALA A 27 22.94 11.02 8.35
CA ALA A 27 21.76 11.89 8.40
C ALA A 27 21.14 12.35 7.06
N ARG A 28 21.60 11.84 5.91
CA ARG A 28 21.03 12.17 4.58
C ARG A 28 19.53 11.93 4.51
N CYS A 29 19.05 10.83 5.10
CA CYS A 29 17.62 10.49 5.16
C CYS A 29 16.76 11.60 5.78
N SER A 30 17.25 12.30 6.81
CA SER A 30 16.57 13.46 7.39
C SER A 30 16.70 14.70 6.52
N GLY A 31 17.84 14.89 5.85
CA GLY A 31 18.04 16.02 4.94
C GLY A 31 17.07 16.04 3.76
N VAL A 32 16.73 14.87 3.21
CA VAL A 32 15.80 14.74 2.07
C VAL A 32 14.34 14.56 2.46
N CYS A 33 14.06 14.32 3.75
CA CYS A 33 12.71 14.12 4.23
C CYS A 33 11.97 15.48 4.33
N GLN A 34 10.84 15.61 3.64
CA GLN A 34 10.05 16.85 3.72
C GLN A 34 9.43 17.04 5.10
N LEU A 35 9.10 15.94 5.80
CA LEU A 35 8.54 16.00 7.14
C LEU A 35 9.54 16.50 8.18
N SER A 36 10.83 16.22 8.01
CA SER A 36 11.88 16.79 8.87
C SER A 36 11.95 18.32 8.81
N LYS A 37 11.38 18.94 7.77
CA LYS A 37 11.36 20.40 7.60
C LYS A 37 10.14 21.05 8.24
N VAL A 38 9.04 20.31 8.40
CA VAL A 38 7.73 20.88 8.80
C VAL A 38 7.22 20.33 10.13
N GLN A 39 7.77 19.22 10.61
CA GLN A 39 7.37 18.60 11.88
C GLN A 39 8.50 17.84 12.56
N LYS A 40 8.24 17.33 13.78
CA LYS A 40 9.22 16.60 14.61
C LYS A 40 9.43 15.16 14.14
N PHE A 41 9.71 14.97 12.85
CA PHE A 41 9.97 13.68 12.25
C PHE A 41 11.35 13.67 11.58
N ALA A 42 12.35 13.07 12.22
CA ALA A 42 13.72 12.99 11.70
C ALA A 42 14.17 11.53 11.57
N PRO A 43 14.13 10.93 10.36
CA PRO A 43 14.53 9.54 10.12
C PRO A 43 15.86 9.16 10.75
N SER A 44 16.89 10.01 10.64
CA SER A 44 18.21 9.75 11.23
C SER A 44 18.17 9.62 12.76
N ARG A 45 17.38 10.46 13.45
CA ARG A 45 17.20 10.40 14.90
C ARG A 45 16.37 9.20 15.34
N ILE A 46 15.37 8.81 14.54
CA ILE A 46 14.60 7.59 14.75
C ILE A 46 15.52 6.37 14.65
N ILE A 47 16.30 6.29 13.57
CA ILE A 47 17.28 5.22 13.36
C ILE A 47 18.30 5.17 14.51
N GLN A 48 18.84 6.33 14.91
CA GLN A 48 19.76 6.42 16.04
C GLN A 48 19.15 5.80 17.31
N ARG A 49 17.92 6.19 17.67
CA ARG A 49 17.23 5.65 18.86
C ARG A 49 17.05 4.14 18.80
N ILE A 50 16.71 3.59 17.62
CA ILE A 50 16.59 2.14 17.44
C ILE A 50 17.95 1.45 17.65
N LEU A 51 19.03 1.99 17.06
CA LEU A 51 20.38 1.46 17.20
C LEU A 51 20.91 1.50 18.65
N GLU A 52 20.52 2.52 19.41
CA GLU A 52 20.81 2.72 20.84
C GLU A 52 19.97 1.80 21.76
N GLY A 53 19.04 1.03 21.22
CA GLY A 53 18.20 0.09 21.99
C GLY A 53 16.88 0.68 22.48
N PHE A 54 16.48 1.87 22.04
CA PHE A 54 15.19 2.48 22.35
C PHE A 54 14.09 2.10 21.34
N GLU A 55 14.16 0.91 20.71
CA GLU A 55 13.19 0.43 19.72
C GLU A 55 11.76 0.48 20.26
N GLU A 56 11.52 -0.07 21.46
CA GLU A 56 10.20 -0.07 22.10
C GLU A 56 9.63 1.33 22.30
N LYS A 57 10.46 2.30 22.70
CA LYS A 57 10.03 3.70 22.87
C LYS A 57 9.65 4.35 21.55
N VAL A 58 10.32 3.99 20.46
CA VAL A 58 9.98 4.47 19.12
C VAL A 58 8.63 3.89 18.68
N LEU A 59 8.44 2.57 18.83
CA LEU A 59 7.19 1.89 18.48
C LEU A 59 6.00 2.47 19.27
N LYS A 60 6.14 2.66 20.59
CA LYS A 60 5.08 3.22 21.44
C LYS A 60 4.80 4.71 21.20
N SER A 61 5.63 5.42 20.44
CA SER A 61 5.44 6.86 20.23
C SER A 61 4.46 7.23 19.12
N GLY A 62 4.10 6.28 18.24
CA GLY A 62 3.27 6.56 17.06
C GLY A 62 4.00 7.31 15.93
N ILE A 63 5.21 7.83 16.15
CA ILE A 63 5.96 8.70 15.21
C ILE A 63 6.17 8.07 13.82
N LEU A 64 6.16 6.74 13.72
CA LEU A 64 6.38 6.03 12.47
C LEU A 64 5.18 6.13 11.51
N TRP A 65 4.00 6.51 11.99
CA TRP A 65 2.83 6.78 11.16
C TRP A 65 2.96 8.06 10.34
N ASP A 66 3.78 9.01 10.78
CA ASP A 66 4.05 10.23 10.02
C ASP A 66 4.75 9.93 8.69
N CYS A 67 5.54 8.84 8.60
CA CYS A 67 6.29 8.52 7.40
C CYS A 67 5.38 8.37 6.16
N LEU A 68 5.63 9.17 5.11
CA LEU A 68 4.90 9.08 3.85
C LEU A 68 5.31 7.90 2.97
N MET A 69 6.33 7.13 3.38
CA MET A 69 6.87 5.99 2.64
C MET A 69 7.25 6.32 1.17
N CYS A 70 7.61 7.57 0.89
CA CYS A 70 7.93 8.06 -0.46
C CYS A 70 9.29 7.59 -1.02
N ASN A 71 10.07 6.81 -0.25
CA ASN A 71 11.39 6.29 -0.62
C ASN A 71 12.47 7.31 -0.99
N SER A 72 12.25 8.62 -0.81
CA SER A 72 13.30 9.65 -1.01
C SER A 72 14.57 9.37 -0.18
N CYS A 73 14.40 8.87 1.04
CA CYS A 73 15.52 8.48 1.90
C CYS A 73 16.31 7.26 1.37
N LEU A 74 15.64 6.28 0.75
CA LEU A 74 16.29 5.13 0.11
C LEU A 74 17.16 5.59 -1.06
N GLN A 75 16.61 6.42 -1.95
CA GLN A 75 17.33 6.96 -3.12
C GLN A 75 18.60 7.74 -2.78
N ASN A 76 18.71 8.22 -1.54
CA ASN A 76 19.83 9.02 -1.06
C ASN A 76 20.69 8.30 -0.01
N CYS A 77 20.36 7.03 0.30
CA CYS A 77 21.09 6.24 1.28
C CYS A 77 22.32 5.59 0.62
N PRO A 78 23.55 5.88 1.08
CA PRO A 78 24.76 5.26 0.53
C PRO A 78 24.91 3.77 0.89
N GLU A 79 24.10 3.26 1.81
CA GLU A 79 24.12 1.87 2.30
C GLU A 79 22.87 1.08 1.86
N ASP A 80 22.05 1.65 0.97
CA ASP A 80 20.79 1.07 0.48
C ASP A 80 19.83 0.63 1.60
N ILE A 81 19.80 1.38 2.70
CA ILE A 81 18.88 1.12 3.81
C ILE A 81 17.49 1.60 3.43
N ASN A 82 16.58 0.65 3.24
CA ASN A 82 15.17 0.96 2.98
C ASN A 82 14.43 1.29 4.29
N PHE A 83 14.49 2.57 4.68
CA PHE A 83 13.78 3.05 5.86
C PHE A 83 12.25 2.93 5.75
N ALA A 84 11.67 3.01 4.55
CA ALA A 84 10.23 2.84 4.37
C ALA A 84 9.81 1.39 4.66
N ASP A 85 10.57 0.40 4.20
CA ASP A 85 10.30 -1.00 4.54
C ASP A 85 10.44 -1.25 6.05
N ILE A 86 11.43 -0.65 6.70
CA ILE A 86 11.59 -0.73 8.16
C ILE A 86 10.37 -0.13 8.87
N VAL A 87 9.85 1.00 8.38
CA VAL A 87 8.61 1.61 8.90
C VAL A 87 7.42 0.67 8.69
N ARG A 88 7.30 0.00 7.55
CA ARG A 88 6.21 -0.98 7.29
C ARG A 88 6.21 -2.09 8.34
N VAL A 89 7.39 -2.68 8.56
CA VAL A 89 7.58 -3.73 9.56
C VAL A 89 7.25 -3.21 10.95
N ALA A 90 7.70 -2.00 11.27
CA ALA A 90 7.42 -1.39 12.56
C ALA A 90 5.92 -1.16 12.78
N ARG A 91 5.18 -0.66 11.77
CA ARG A 91 3.73 -0.48 11.84
C ARG A 91 3.00 -1.81 12.06
N HIS A 92 3.44 -2.88 11.39
CA HIS A 92 2.93 -4.23 11.65
C HIS A 92 3.13 -4.64 13.11
N LYS A 93 4.36 -4.50 13.64
CA LYS A 93 4.65 -4.81 15.04
C LYS A 93 3.82 -3.95 16.00
N MET A 94 3.64 -2.66 15.72
CA MET A 94 2.82 -1.76 16.54
C MET A 94 1.37 -2.26 16.66
N VAL A 95 0.76 -2.67 15.55
CA VAL A 95 -0.62 -3.19 15.54
C VAL A 95 -0.71 -4.55 16.24
N HIS A 96 0.15 -5.50 15.88
CA HIS A 96 0.00 -6.90 16.31
C HIS A 96 0.65 -7.23 17.66
N GLU A 97 1.78 -6.60 18.01
CA GLU A 97 2.49 -6.88 19.28
C GLU A 97 2.16 -5.87 20.36
N TYR A 98 1.95 -4.59 20.00
CA TYR A 98 1.71 -3.50 20.95
C TYR A 98 0.25 -3.06 21.04
N GLN A 99 -0.65 -3.71 20.29
CA GLN A 99 -2.08 -3.41 20.27
C GLN A 99 -2.38 -1.91 20.05
N PHE A 100 -1.54 -1.25 19.25
CA PHE A 100 -1.84 0.12 18.84
C PHE A 100 -3.10 0.12 17.99
N ASP A 101 -4.02 1.01 18.30
CA ASP A 101 -5.13 1.33 17.43
C ASP A 101 -4.60 2.19 16.27
N PRO A 102 -4.50 1.62 15.06
CA PRO A 102 -3.99 2.36 13.91
C PRO A 102 -5.01 3.37 13.37
N ASP A 103 -6.30 3.28 13.73
CA ASP A 103 -7.34 4.21 13.28
C ASP A 103 -7.14 5.62 13.86
N ILE A 104 -6.36 5.72 14.95
CA ILE A 104 -5.92 6.99 15.54
C ILE A 104 -4.97 7.75 14.60
N TYR A 105 -4.19 7.03 13.80
CA TYR A 105 -3.08 7.59 13.02
C TYR A 105 -3.29 7.51 11.51
N THR A 106 -4.15 6.60 11.04
CA THR A 106 -4.40 6.41 9.61
C THR A 106 -5.38 7.45 9.06
N ALA A 107 -5.20 7.79 7.79
CA ALA A 107 -6.16 8.61 7.07
C ALA A 107 -7.53 7.90 7.00
N HIS A 108 -8.61 8.69 6.95
CA HIS A 108 -9.98 8.19 6.83
C HIS A 108 -10.39 7.19 7.94
N LYS A 109 -9.76 7.25 9.13
CA LYS A 109 -10.07 6.41 10.30
C LYS A 109 -10.13 4.91 9.97
N GLY A 110 -9.18 4.43 9.18
CA GLY A 110 -9.08 3.00 8.84
C GLY A 110 -10.18 2.46 7.93
N LEU A 111 -11.04 3.31 7.33
CA LEU A 111 -12.14 2.85 6.46
C LEU A 111 -11.61 1.98 5.30
N TYR A 112 -10.64 2.49 4.54
CA TYR A 112 -10.09 1.76 3.39
C TYR A 112 -9.31 0.52 3.77
N LEU A 113 -8.67 0.54 4.93
CA LEU A 113 -8.06 -0.65 5.48
C LEU A 113 -9.12 -1.71 5.77
N THR A 114 -10.17 -1.36 6.52
CA THR A 114 -11.24 -2.30 6.90
C THR A 114 -11.89 -2.90 5.65
N ILE A 115 -12.17 -2.08 4.64
CA ILE A 115 -12.73 -2.56 3.37
C ILE A 115 -11.75 -3.48 2.65
N SER A 116 -10.47 -3.13 2.60
CA SER A 116 -9.43 -3.96 1.98
C SER A 116 -9.29 -5.30 2.70
N GLU A 117 -9.29 -5.30 4.03
CA GLU A 117 -9.21 -6.51 4.85
C GLU A 117 -10.42 -7.41 4.64
N LEU A 118 -11.63 -6.83 4.62
CA LEU A 118 -12.86 -7.55 4.31
C LEU A 118 -12.78 -8.20 2.92
N MET A 119 -12.33 -7.45 1.90
CA MET A 119 -12.16 -7.96 0.53
C MET A 119 -11.04 -9.01 0.42
N SER A 120 -10.11 -9.09 1.38
CA SER A 120 -9.10 -10.15 1.41
C SER A 120 -9.68 -11.54 1.74
N ASN A 121 -10.91 -11.58 2.29
CA ASN A 121 -11.64 -12.83 2.51
C ASN A 121 -12.26 -13.32 1.20
N SER A 122 -11.92 -14.54 0.77
CA SER A 122 -12.39 -15.14 -0.48
C SER A 122 -13.92 -15.32 -0.56
N GLN A 123 -14.62 -15.28 0.57
CA GLN A 123 -16.09 -15.33 0.61
C GLN A 123 -16.73 -14.01 0.20
N VAL A 124 -15.99 -12.90 0.23
CA VAL A 124 -16.47 -11.58 -0.16
C VAL A 124 -16.26 -11.43 -1.66
N GLN A 125 -17.37 -11.40 -2.39
CA GLN A 125 -17.39 -11.24 -3.84
C GLN A 125 -18.01 -9.89 -4.17
N PRO A 126 -17.21 -8.82 -4.30
CA PRO A 126 -17.74 -7.50 -4.62
C PRO A 126 -18.40 -7.53 -6.01
N LYS A 127 -19.48 -6.76 -6.16
CA LYS A 127 -20.09 -6.47 -7.46
C LYS A 127 -20.04 -4.96 -7.68
N ARG A 128 -19.10 -4.52 -8.50
CA ARG A 128 -18.83 -3.13 -8.80
C ARG A 128 -19.84 -2.61 -9.82
N ASN A 129 -20.30 -1.37 -9.60
CA ASN A 129 -21.10 -0.67 -10.61
C ASN A 129 -20.17 -0.21 -11.74
N LEU A 130 -20.54 -0.51 -12.99
CA LEU A 130 -19.82 -0.09 -14.19
C LEU A 130 -20.55 1.01 -14.99
N GLU A 131 -21.69 1.52 -14.48
CA GLU A 131 -22.47 2.59 -15.14
C GLU A 131 -21.72 3.91 -15.31
N TRP A 132 -20.61 4.11 -14.58
CA TRP A 132 -19.74 5.28 -14.75
C TRP A 132 -18.93 5.23 -16.06
N ILE A 133 -18.84 4.07 -16.72
CA ILE A 133 -18.12 3.92 -17.98
C ILE A 133 -18.94 4.55 -19.12
N PRO A 134 -18.38 5.48 -19.91
CA PRO A 134 -19.06 6.05 -21.07
C PRO A 134 -19.48 5.00 -22.10
N ALA A 135 -20.66 5.18 -22.70
CA ALA A 135 -21.23 4.22 -23.65
C ALA A 135 -20.43 4.05 -24.96
N ASP A 136 -19.55 4.99 -25.28
CA ASP A 136 -18.64 4.94 -26.44
C ASP A 136 -17.32 4.19 -26.15
N CYS A 137 -17.10 3.75 -24.91
CA CYS A 137 -15.94 2.93 -24.54
C CYS A 137 -16.17 1.44 -24.84
N ASN A 138 -15.22 0.82 -25.52
CA ASN A 138 -15.27 -0.60 -25.85
C ASN A 138 -14.66 -1.42 -24.69
N VAL A 139 -15.51 -1.93 -23.79
CA VAL A 139 -15.09 -2.70 -22.61
C VAL A 139 -15.61 -4.13 -22.65
N SER A 140 -14.90 -5.04 -21.96
CA SER A 140 -15.22 -6.47 -21.90
C SER A 140 -14.88 -7.05 -20.50
N ASN A 141 -15.33 -8.27 -20.25
CA ASN A 141 -14.90 -9.07 -19.09
C ASN A 141 -13.69 -9.96 -19.39
N THR A 142 -13.29 -10.08 -20.66
CA THR A 142 -12.13 -10.85 -21.10
C THR A 142 -11.37 -10.12 -22.21
N GLY A 143 -10.05 -10.29 -22.27
CA GLY A 143 -9.19 -9.58 -23.21
C GLY A 143 -7.71 -9.63 -22.84
N SER A 144 -6.90 -8.92 -23.62
CA SER A 144 -5.44 -8.85 -23.48
C SER A 144 -4.97 -7.72 -22.57
N VAL A 145 -5.74 -6.63 -22.50
CA VAL A 145 -5.43 -5.43 -21.71
C VAL A 145 -6.50 -5.25 -20.63
N LEU A 146 -6.08 -5.10 -19.38
CA LEU A 146 -6.95 -4.85 -18.24
C LEU A 146 -6.65 -3.51 -17.60
N TYR A 147 -7.73 -2.78 -17.32
CA TYR A 147 -7.67 -1.58 -16.50
C TYR A 147 -8.17 -1.89 -15.09
N HIS A 148 -7.25 -1.98 -14.13
CA HIS A 148 -7.57 -2.13 -12.72
C HIS A 148 -7.95 -0.76 -12.17
N VAL A 149 -9.24 -0.57 -11.90
CA VAL A 149 -9.86 0.75 -11.75
C VAL A 149 -9.54 1.36 -10.38
N GLY A 150 -9.59 0.54 -9.35
CA GLY A 150 -9.36 0.94 -7.97
C GLY A 150 -10.51 1.73 -7.35
N CYS A 151 -10.18 2.49 -6.31
CA CYS A 151 -11.14 3.04 -5.35
C CYS A 151 -12.07 4.14 -5.88
N LEU A 152 -11.64 4.90 -6.90
CA LEU A 152 -12.25 6.18 -7.27
C LEU A 152 -13.74 6.07 -7.62
N PRO A 153 -14.16 5.29 -8.64
CA PRO A 153 -15.59 5.18 -8.97
C PRO A 153 -16.36 4.32 -7.96
N TYR A 154 -15.67 3.60 -7.08
CA TYR A 154 -16.29 2.67 -6.14
C TYR A 154 -16.70 3.32 -4.82
N PHE A 155 -16.01 4.38 -4.41
CA PHE A 155 -16.31 5.12 -3.19
C PHE A 155 -16.71 6.55 -3.52
N GLN A 156 -17.67 6.72 -4.44
CA GLN A 156 -18.20 8.04 -4.82
C GLN A 156 -18.73 8.86 -3.63
N PHE A 157 -19.16 8.21 -2.55
CA PHE A 157 -19.55 8.92 -1.33
C PHE A 157 -18.42 9.73 -0.69
N GLU A 158 -17.16 9.33 -0.88
CA GLU A 158 -15.98 10.07 -0.43
C GLU A 158 -15.33 10.84 -1.59
N PHE A 159 -15.30 10.25 -2.80
CA PHE A 159 -14.59 10.78 -3.97
C PHE A 159 -15.52 11.46 -4.98
N GLU A 160 -16.57 12.13 -4.50
CA GLU A 160 -17.53 12.83 -5.37
C GLU A 160 -16.79 13.85 -6.27
N GLY A 161 -17.03 13.77 -7.58
CA GLY A 161 -16.41 14.64 -8.59
C GLY A 161 -14.97 14.28 -8.99
N LEU A 162 -14.39 13.20 -8.47
CA LEU A 162 -13.04 12.70 -8.85
C LEU A 162 -13.08 11.49 -9.81
N ASP A 163 -14.27 11.11 -10.28
CA ASP A 163 -14.51 10.04 -11.26
C ASP A 163 -13.90 10.32 -12.63
N SER A 164 -13.68 11.60 -12.95
CA SER A 164 -13.05 12.06 -14.19
C SER A 164 -11.74 11.35 -14.53
N ILE A 165 -10.95 10.93 -13.53
CA ILE A 165 -9.70 10.20 -13.76
C ILE A 165 -9.98 8.81 -14.33
N ALA A 166 -10.91 8.05 -13.73
CA ALA A 166 -11.26 6.71 -14.18
C ALA A 166 -11.93 6.75 -15.56
N VAL A 167 -12.85 7.69 -15.75
CA VAL A 167 -13.53 7.95 -17.02
C VAL A 167 -12.54 8.31 -18.13
N SER A 168 -11.64 9.27 -17.88
CA SER A 168 -10.65 9.69 -18.87
C SER A 168 -9.68 8.57 -19.21
N SER A 169 -9.28 7.77 -18.21
CA SER A 169 -8.36 6.64 -18.40
C SER A 169 -8.97 5.59 -19.34
N VAL A 170 -10.22 5.16 -19.09
CA VAL A 170 -10.88 4.16 -19.95
C VAL A 170 -11.19 4.70 -21.35
N GLN A 171 -11.51 6.00 -21.49
CA GLN A 171 -11.70 6.64 -22.79
C GLN A 171 -10.41 6.71 -23.60
N ILE A 172 -9.29 7.04 -22.95
CA ILE A 172 -7.96 7.05 -23.61
C ILE A 172 -7.61 5.64 -24.06
N LEU A 173 -7.73 4.65 -23.17
CA LEU A 173 -7.44 3.25 -23.49
C LEU A 173 -8.32 2.74 -24.65
N SER A 174 -9.63 3.02 -24.62
CA SER A 174 -10.57 2.62 -25.68
C SER A 174 -10.25 3.23 -27.05
N LYS A 175 -9.53 4.36 -27.09
CA LYS A 175 -9.08 5.00 -28.34
C LYS A 175 -7.73 4.48 -28.83
N LEU A 176 -6.91 3.95 -27.93
CA LEU A 176 -5.57 3.45 -28.24
C LEU A 176 -5.58 1.97 -28.62
N GLU A 177 -6.36 1.18 -27.90
CA GLU A 177 -6.44 -0.27 -28.09
C GLU A 177 -7.46 -0.62 -29.17
N ALA A 178 -7.10 -1.56 -30.04
CA ALA A 178 -8.01 -2.11 -31.04
C ALA A 178 -8.99 -3.12 -30.42
N ASP A 179 -8.55 -3.83 -29.39
CA ASP A 179 -9.33 -4.82 -28.66
C ASP A 179 -10.09 -4.17 -27.47
N PRO A 180 -11.23 -4.73 -27.03
CA PRO A 180 -11.93 -4.25 -25.86
C PRO A 180 -11.06 -4.26 -24.59
N ILE A 181 -11.16 -3.20 -23.77
CA ILE A 181 -10.46 -3.10 -22.49
C ILE A 181 -11.20 -3.91 -21.44
N VAL A 182 -10.47 -4.76 -20.69
CA VAL A 182 -11.08 -5.49 -19.58
C VAL A 182 -11.30 -4.57 -18.39
N VAL A 183 -12.55 -4.51 -17.92
CA VAL A 183 -12.93 -3.86 -16.66
C VAL A 183 -13.80 -4.84 -15.87
N LEU A 184 -13.37 -5.22 -14.67
CA LEU A 184 -13.97 -6.32 -13.93
C LEU A 184 -15.05 -5.84 -12.95
N GLU A 185 -16.24 -6.43 -13.01
CA GLU A 185 -17.29 -6.25 -11.99
C GLU A 185 -16.89 -6.82 -10.63
N ASN A 186 -16.03 -7.85 -10.60
CA ASN A 186 -15.59 -8.52 -9.38
C ASN A 186 -14.23 -8.01 -8.86
N GLU A 187 -13.85 -6.78 -9.22
CA GLU A 187 -12.58 -6.18 -8.80
C GLU A 187 -12.50 -6.02 -7.27
N VAL A 188 -11.47 -6.63 -6.68
CA VAL A 188 -11.10 -6.49 -5.26
C VAL A 188 -10.02 -5.42 -5.10
N CYS A 189 -9.85 -4.90 -3.88
CA CYS A 189 -8.86 -3.86 -3.61
C CYS A 189 -7.43 -4.31 -3.98
N CYS A 190 -6.59 -3.36 -4.42
CA CYS A 190 -5.16 -3.59 -4.64
C CYS A 190 -4.38 -3.82 -3.32
N GLY A 191 -4.97 -3.49 -2.17
CA GLY A 191 -4.39 -3.70 -0.85
C GLY A 191 -3.35 -2.65 -0.43
N HIS A 192 -3.36 -1.46 -1.04
CA HIS A 192 -2.42 -0.37 -0.73
C HIS A 192 -2.37 -0.07 0.77
N ASP A 193 -3.51 0.15 1.42
CA ASP A 193 -3.57 0.52 2.85
C ASP A 193 -3.21 -0.64 3.78
N LEU A 194 -3.46 -1.88 3.37
CA LEU A 194 -2.98 -3.05 4.13
C LEU A 194 -1.46 -3.11 4.11
N TYR A 195 -0.85 -2.93 2.94
CA TYR A 195 0.59 -3.03 2.77
C TYR A 195 1.33 -1.83 3.35
N TRP A 196 0.99 -0.61 2.94
CA TRP A 196 1.70 0.62 3.33
C TRP A 196 1.18 1.21 4.63
N GLY A 197 -0.11 1.10 4.89
CA GLY A 197 -0.70 1.52 6.17
C GLY A 197 -0.23 0.59 7.28
N HIS A 198 -0.82 -0.59 7.40
CA HIS A 198 -0.60 -1.43 8.60
C HIS A 198 0.55 -2.41 8.48
N GLY A 199 1.10 -2.60 7.28
CA GLY A 199 1.97 -3.74 7.03
C GLY A 199 1.27 -5.07 7.27
N ASN A 200 -0.07 -5.15 7.12
CA ASN A 200 -0.84 -6.39 7.20
C ASN A 200 -0.56 -7.23 5.93
N MET A 201 0.60 -7.88 5.95
CA MET A 201 1.09 -8.66 4.82
C MET A 201 0.20 -9.86 4.53
N GLU A 202 -0.36 -10.52 5.53
CA GLU A 202 -1.21 -11.69 5.30
C GLU A 202 -2.44 -11.32 4.45
N ALA A 203 -3.19 -10.29 4.85
CA ALA A 203 -4.35 -9.83 4.09
C ALA A 203 -3.96 -9.28 2.71
N PHE A 204 -2.85 -8.54 2.63
CA PHE A 204 -2.33 -8.05 1.35
C PHE A 204 -2.01 -9.19 0.37
N LEU A 205 -1.36 -10.26 0.84
CA LEU A 205 -1.02 -11.41 0.00
C LEU A 205 -2.26 -12.14 -0.51
N LYS A 206 -3.29 -12.30 0.33
CA LYS A 206 -4.58 -12.87 -0.08
C LYS A 206 -5.21 -12.04 -1.21
N LEU A 207 -5.23 -10.71 -1.09
CA LEU A 207 -5.72 -9.83 -2.16
C LEU A 207 -4.87 -9.92 -3.43
N ALA A 208 -3.54 -9.95 -3.30
CA ALA A 208 -2.63 -10.06 -4.44
C ALA A 208 -2.86 -11.37 -5.20
N GLU A 209 -3.03 -12.49 -4.49
CA GLU A 209 -3.35 -13.80 -5.07
C GLU A 209 -4.71 -13.77 -5.79
N GLN A 210 -5.74 -13.19 -5.18
CA GLN A 210 -7.06 -13.03 -5.79
C GLN A 210 -7.02 -12.15 -7.06
N ASN A 211 -6.35 -11.01 -7.00
CA ASN A 211 -6.19 -10.11 -8.15
C ASN A 211 -5.47 -10.81 -9.31
N ILE A 212 -4.35 -11.50 -9.03
CA ILE A 212 -3.63 -12.28 -10.06
C ILE A 212 -4.53 -13.35 -10.67
N GLN A 213 -5.36 -14.02 -9.86
CA GLN A 213 -6.28 -15.03 -10.36
C GLN A 213 -7.39 -14.41 -11.22
N ASN A 214 -7.93 -13.26 -10.82
CA ASN A 214 -8.92 -12.52 -11.60
C ASN A 214 -8.36 -12.09 -12.96
N PHE A 215 -7.12 -11.59 -13.00
CA PHE A 215 -6.47 -11.18 -14.24
C PHE A 215 -6.28 -12.38 -15.20
N LYS A 216 -5.81 -13.52 -14.67
CA LYS A 216 -5.69 -14.75 -15.46
C LYS A 216 -7.02 -15.26 -15.99
N ASN A 217 -8.07 -15.23 -15.16
CA ASN A 217 -9.41 -15.65 -15.57
C ASN A 217 -9.98 -14.74 -16.67
N ALA A 218 -9.59 -13.47 -16.68
CA ALA A 218 -9.93 -12.52 -17.73
C ALA A 218 -9.11 -12.68 -19.03
N GLY A 219 -8.11 -13.58 -19.06
CA GLY A 219 -7.24 -13.79 -20.22
C GLY A 219 -6.04 -12.85 -20.29
N VAL A 220 -5.75 -12.11 -19.22
CA VAL A 220 -4.63 -11.17 -19.12
C VAL A 220 -3.43 -11.92 -18.54
N SER A 221 -2.33 -11.98 -19.29
CA SER A 221 -1.14 -12.79 -18.97
C SER A 221 0.04 -11.98 -18.45
#